data_AF-X1SLU1-F1
#
_entry.id   AF-X1SLU1-F1
#
_cell.length_a   1.000
_cell.length_b   1.000
_cell.length_c   1.000
_cell.angle_alpha   90.00
_cell.angle_beta   90.00
_cell.angle_gamma   90.00
#
_symmetry.space_group_name_H-M   'P 1'
#
loop_
_entity.id
_entity.type
_entity.pdbx_description
1 polymer ?
#
loop_
_entity_poly.entity_id
_entity_poly.type
_entity_poly.pdbx_seq_one_letter_code
_entity_poly.pdbx_strand_id
1 'polypeptide(L)' 'MRLDKKLCQGGVDDSNGTVGGFVYEVVDMLQEYAKLNPACIKAFRKLCNQSTCFGWEEPLVRIFDEQDVG' A
#
# COMPACT_ATOMS: atom_id res chain seq x y z
N MET A 1 21.92 11.66 21.22
CA MET A 1 21.25 10.35 21.30
C MET A 1 20.20 10.31 20.21
N ARG A 2 20.23 9.25 19.40
CA ARG A 2 19.68 9.12 18.05
C ARG A 2 18.22 8.65 18.11
N LEU A 3 17.29 9.46 17.60
CA LEU A 3 15.85 9.19 17.56
C LEU A 3 15.50 8.01 16.61
N ASP A 4 16.44 7.68 15.72
CA ASP A 4 16.36 6.69 14.66
C ASP A 4 16.18 5.22 15.13
N LYS A 5 16.41 4.90 16.41
CA LYS A 5 16.30 3.50 16.91
C LYS A 5 14.96 3.09 17.50
N LYS A 6 14.06 4.02 17.85
CA LYS A 6 12.77 3.68 18.48
C LYS A 6 11.64 3.34 17.49
N LEU A 7 11.76 3.72 16.22
CA LEU A 7 10.80 3.34 15.19
C LEU A 7 10.94 1.87 14.74
N CYS A 8 12.10 1.24 14.95
CA CYS A 8 12.33 -0.16 14.57
C CYS A 8 11.84 -1.20 15.60
N GLN A 9 11.42 -0.83 16.82
CA GLN A 9 11.20 -1.79 17.92
C GLN A 9 9.79 -1.81 18.52
N GLY A 10 8.80 -1.24 17.83
CA GLY A 10 7.40 -1.37 18.22
C GLY A 10 6.80 -0.06 18.72
N GLY A 11 5.61 0.21 18.21
CA GLY A 11 4.85 1.40 18.58
C GLY A 11 3.87 1.88 17.52
N VAL A 12 3.39 1.01 16.64
CA VAL A 12 2.00 1.15 16.18
C VAL A 12 1.23 0.08 16.93
N ASP A 13 0.55 0.52 17.98
CA ASP A 13 -0.39 -0.28 18.73
C ASP A 13 -1.64 -0.48 17.85
N ASP A 14 -1.62 -1.52 17.03
CA ASP A 14 -2.80 -2.04 16.33
C ASP A 14 -3.54 -3.03 17.24
N SER A 15 -3.78 -2.67 18.50
CA SER A 15 -4.48 -3.55 19.45
C SER A 15 -5.95 -3.82 19.09
N ASN A 16 -6.43 -3.34 17.94
CA ASN A 16 -7.79 -3.59 17.44
C ASN A 16 -7.85 -4.04 15.96
N GLY A 17 -6.74 -4.32 15.26
CA GLY A 17 -6.80 -4.74 13.85
C GLY A 17 -7.33 -3.68 12.87
N THR A 18 -7.59 -2.47 13.35
CA THR A 18 -8.49 -1.50 12.68
C THR A 18 -7.78 -0.71 11.61
N VAL A 19 -6.50 -0.39 11.83
CA VAL A 19 -5.73 0.40 10.86
C VAL A 19 -5.31 -0.51 9.70
N GLY A 20 -4.92 -1.75 10.00
CA GLY A 20 -4.72 -2.78 8.98
C GLY A 20 -5.98 -3.01 8.15
N GLY A 21 -7.12 -3.26 8.80
CA GLY A 21 -8.41 -3.47 8.12
C GLY A 21 -8.81 -2.32 7.20
N PHE A 22 -8.70 -1.07 7.66
CA PHE A 22 -9.02 0.10 6.83
C PHE A 22 -8.10 0.22 5.61
N VAL A 23 -6.80 -0.04 5.77
CA VAL A 23 -5.86 -0.03 4.64
C VAL A 23 -6.21 -1.11 3.62
N TYR A 24 -6.57 -2.32 4.06
CA TYR A 24 -7.01 -3.38 3.15
C TYR A 24 -8.29 -3.01 2.39
N GLU A 25 -9.29 -2.41 3.06
CA GLU A 25 -10.52 -1.97 2.40
C GLU A 25 -10.26 -0.84 1.38
N VAL A 26 -9.37 0.09 1.71
CA VAL A 26 -8.96 1.15 0.76
C VAL A 26 -8.22 0.56 -0.44
N VAL A 27 -7.32 -0.41 -0.20
CA VAL A 27 -6.61 -1.12 -1.27
C VAL A 27 -7.61 -1.87 -2.15
N ASP A 28 -8.59 -2.57 -1.58
CA ASP A 28 -9.65 -3.25 -2.33
C ASP A 28 -10.45 -2.28 -3.21
N MET A 29 -10.87 -1.14 -2.65
CA MET A 29 -11.57 -0.10 -3.41
C MET A 29 -10.72 0.48 -4.54
N LEU A 30 -9.40 0.66 -4.32
CA LEU A 30 -8.48 1.11 -5.37
C LEU A 30 -8.30 0.07 -6.48
N GLN A 31 -8.32 -1.23 -6.16
CA GLN A 31 -8.26 -2.29 -7.16
C GLN A 31 -9.51 -2.29 -8.06
N GLU A 32 -10.71 -2.13 -7.47
CA GLU A 32 -11.95 -2.02 -8.23
C GLU A 32 -11.98 -0.72 -9.07
N TYR A 33 -11.51 0.38 -8.50
CA TYR A 33 -11.44 1.65 -9.21
C TYR A 33 -10.45 1.62 -10.39
N ALA A 34 -9.34 0.88 -10.24
CA ALA A 34 -8.37 0.66 -11.32
C ALA A 34 -8.97 -0.08 -12.52
N LYS A 35 -9.93 -0.99 -12.29
CA LYS A 35 -10.67 -1.67 -13.37
C LYS A 35 -11.59 -0.71 -14.13
N LEU A 36 -12.16 0.28 -13.42
CA LEU A 36 -13.05 1.29 -14.00
C LEU A 36 -12.30 2.40 -14.74
N ASN A 37 -11.14 2.82 -14.20
CA ASN A 37 -10.33 3.87 -14.79
C ASN A 37 -8.83 3.51 -14.78
N PRO A 38 -8.29 2.97 -15.89
CA PRO A 38 -6.89 2.57 -15.97
C PRO A 38 -5.93 3.76 -15.85
N ALA A 39 -6.38 5.01 -16.05
CA ALA A 39 -5.53 6.18 -15.86
C ALA A 39 -5.08 6.35 -14.39
N CYS A 40 -5.86 5.84 -13.43
CA CYS A 40 -5.54 5.92 -12.01
C CYS A 40 -4.40 5.00 -11.60
N ILE A 41 -4.12 3.96 -12.38
CA ILE A 41 -3.03 3.02 -12.13
C ILE A 41 -1.68 3.73 -12.18
N LYS A 42 -1.54 4.79 -12.98
CA LYS A 42 -0.33 5.64 -12.98
C LYS A 42 0.00 6.25 -11.62
N ALA A 43 -1.00 6.42 -10.74
CA ALA A 43 -0.76 6.87 -9.37
C ALA A 43 -0.06 5.80 -8.51
N PHE A 44 -0.29 4.51 -8.80
CA PHE A 44 0.33 3.37 -8.11
C PHE A 44 1.83 3.26 -8.35
N ARG A 45 2.36 3.88 -9.42
CA ARG A 45 3.82 3.99 -9.65
C ARG A 45 4.57 4.56 -8.43
N LYS A 46 3.93 5.46 -7.67
CA LYS A 46 4.53 6.03 -6.46
C LYS A 46 4.69 4.99 -5.36
N LEU A 47 3.83 3.97 -5.33
CA LEU A 47 3.84 2.88 -4.36
C LEU A 47 4.96 1.86 -4.68
N CYS A 48 5.35 1.68 -5.95
CA CYS A 48 6.45 0.76 -6.32
C CYS A 48 7.78 1.07 -5.62
N ASN A 49 8.01 2.32 -5.21
CA ASN A 49 9.22 2.76 -4.50
C ASN A 49 9.01 2.92 -2.98
N GLN A 50 7.82 2.60 -2.46
CA GLN A 50 7.53 2.63 -1.04
C GLN A 50 7.41 1.20 -0.54
N SER A 51 8.39 0.76 0.25
CA SER A 51 8.25 -0.47 1.03
C SER A 51 7.60 -0.10 2.35
N THR A 52 6.31 -0.40 2.49
CA THR A 52 5.69 -0.46 3.80
C THR A 52 5.96 -1.83 4.41
N CYS A 53 6.19 -1.89 5.72
CA CYS A 53 6.45 -3.14 6.42
C CYS A 53 5.22 -4.06 6.52
N PHE A 54 4.15 -3.78 5.78
CA PHE A 54 2.83 -4.41 5.89
C PHE A 54 2.38 -5.16 4.63
N GLY A 55 3.00 -4.93 3.46
CA GLY A 55 2.74 -5.73 2.24
C GLY A 55 1.43 -5.40 1.50
N TRP A 56 0.68 -4.39 1.93
CA TRP A 56 -0.59 -4.02 1.28
C TRP A 56 -0.40 -3.33 -0.08
N GLU A 57 0.82 -2.84 -0.36
CA GLU A 57 1.13 -2.22 -1.65
C GLU A 57 1.29 -3.24 -2.78
N GLU A 58 1.64 -4.49 -2.45
CA GLU A 58 1.87 -5.57 -3.42
C GLU A 58 0.76 -5.73 -4.47
N PRO A 59 -0.53 -5.84 -4.10
CA PRO A 59 -1.61 -5.97 -5.09
C PRO A 59 -1.73 -4.75 -6.02
N LEU A 60 -1.51 -3.52 -5.51
CA LEU A 60 -1.60 -2.30 -6.32
C LEU A 60 -0.42 -2.15 -7.27
N VAL A 61 0.79 -2.50 -6.80
CA VAL A 61 2.01 -2.52 -7.61
C VAL A 61 1.91 -3.59 -8.71
N ARG A 62 1.35 -4.75 -8.40
CA ARG A 62 1.13 -5.81 -9.39
C ARG A 62 0.17 -5.37 -10.50
N ILE A 63 -0.93 -4.70 -10.17
CA ILE A 63 -1.86 -4.14 -11.17
C ILE A 63 -1.15 -3.10 -12.06
N PHE A 64 -0.25 -2.30 -11.48
CA PHE A 64 0.57 -1.37 -12.26
C PHE A 64 1.53 -2.08 -13.21
N ASP A 65 2.25 -3.09 -12.72
CA ASP A 65 3.19 -3.87 -13.53
C ASP A 65 2.49 -4.61 -14.67
N GLU A 66 1.33 -5.23 -14.41
CA GLU A 66 0.54 -5.92 -15.44
C GLU A 66 -0.02 -4.97 -16.52
N GLN A 67 -0.23 -3.68 -16.20
CA GLN A 67 -0.65 -2.68 -17.21
C GLN A 67 0.50 -1.98 -17.93
N ASP A 68 1.68 -1.86 -17.33
CA ASP A 68 2.86 -1.25 -18.00
C ASP A 68 3.42 -2.17 -19.10
N VAL A 69 3.18 -3.48 -19.00
CA VAL A 69 3.57 -4.49 -19.98
C VAL A 69 2.59 -4.60 -21.17
N GLY A 70 1.49 -3.85 -21.16
CA GLY A 70 0.42 -3.85 -22.18
C GLY A 70 0.58 -2.88 -23.33
#